data_AF-A0AAW0XUM5-F1
#
_entry.id   AF-A0AAW0XUM5-F1
#
_cell.length_a   1.000
_cell.length_b   1.000
_cell.length_c   1.000
_cell.angle_alpha   90.00
_cell.angle_beta   90.00
_cell.angle_gamma   90.00
#
_symmetry.space_group_name_H-M   'P 1'
#
loop_
_entity.id
_entity.type
_entity.pdbx_description
1 polymer ?
#
loop_
_entity_poly.entity_id
_entity_poly.type
_entity_poly.pdbx_seq_one_letter_code
_entity_poly.pdbx_strand_id
1 'polypeptide(L)'
;KHCKKAKENVWIHFKPSLFQHIGTHSSLKGKVQKLKDKQFGKIQLFFPHDNPTASVETQIKPYKAFTLQRAYRGESYFWGLLPQQGDKLQFKFEPPVVLKGFLFRSGNVEHPSDRLYNTTVEVLPTQPLSNLPDYLKRKLKTTEDSYIIVGDFDDMGVAEGTIDESFGEIKSLRLNVHVESDNWAILSEIHIETADSR
;
A
#
# COMPACT_ATOMS: atom_id res chain seq x y z
N LYS A 1 -17.04 -25.35 34.58
CA LYS A 1 -16.25 -24.55 33.62
C LYS A 1 -16.06 -25.21 32.24
N HIS A 2 -16.22 -26.53 32.11
CA HIS A 2 -16.03 -27.28 30.84
C HIS A 2 -17.16 -27.09 29.78
N CYS A 3 -18.39 -26.86 30.24
CA CYS A 3 -19.58 -26.82 29.37
C CYS A 3 -19.69 -25.54 28.50
N LYS A 4 -19.14 -24.40 28.94
CA LYS A 4 -19.13 -23.15 28.15
C LYS A 4 -18.20 -23.24 26.93
N LYS A 5 -17.00 -23.81 27.12
CA LYS A 5 -16.01 -24.03 26.04
C LYS A 5 -16.51 -25.00 24.96
N ALA A 6 -17.21 -26.06 25.36
CA ALA A 6 -17.80 -27.01 24.41
C ALA A 6 -18.92 -26.36 23.57
N LYS A 7 -19.69 -25.44 24.16
CA LYS A 7 -20.77 -24.72 23.46
C LYS A 7 -20.25 -23.69 22.46
N GLU A 8 -19.10 -23.06 22.74
CA GLU A 8 -18.43 -22.13 21.80
C GLU A 8 -17.89 -22.83 20.56
N ASN A 9 -17.41 -24.07 20.68
CA ASN A 9 -16.85 -24.83 19.54
C ASN A 9 -17.91 -25.39 18.57
N VAL A 10 -19.17 -25.51 19.01
CA VAL A 10 -20.28 -26.02 18.17
C VAL A 10 -21.03 -24.88 17.49
N TRP A 11 -20.95 -23.67 18.02
CA TRP A 11 -21.71 -22.54 17.51
C TRP A 11 -20.93 -21.85 16.39
N ILE A 12 -21.39 -22.03 15.15
CA ILE A 12 -20.87 -21.33 13.97
C ILE A 12 -21.13 -19.83 14.15
N HIS A 13 -20.07 -19.08 14.43
CA HIS A 13 -20.11 -17.62 14.48
C HIS A 13 -19.51 -17.08 13.18
N PHE A 14 -20.34 -16.47 12.33
CA PHE A 14 -19.86 -15.66 11.23
C PHE A 14 -19.36 -14.33 11.80
N LYS A 15 -18.03 -14.14 11.78
CA LYS A 15 -17.38 -12.89 12.15
C LYS A 15 -16.67 -12.30 10.94
N PRO A 16 -16.76 -10.98 10.71
CA PRO A 16 -17.56 -10.00 11.47
C PRO A 16 -19.06 -10.13 11.17
N SER A 17 -19.91 -9.65 12.08
CA SER A 17 -21.34 -9.51 11.77
C SER A 17 -21.50 -8.58 10.56
N LEU A 18 -22.38 -8.94 9.61
CA LEU A 18 -22.61 -8.18 8.38
C LEU A 18 -23.49 -6.94 8.61
N PHE A 19 -24.30 -6.96 9.66
CA PHE A 19 -25.20 -5.86 10.04
C PHE A 19 -25.06 -5.56 11.54
N GLN A 20 -25.10 -4.28 11.89
CA GLN A 20 -25.35 -3.82 13.25
C GLN A 20 -26.42 -2.75 13.17
N HIS A 21 -27.38 -2.85 14.08
CA HIS A 21 -28.40 -1.84 14.26
C HIS A 21 -27.73 -0.52 14.70
N ILE A 22 -27.93 0.55 13.94
CA ILE A 22 -27.46 1.90 14.29
C ILE A 22 -28.53 2.53 15.18
N GLY A 23 -28.15 2.89 16.42
CA GLY A 23 -29.03 3.57 17.37
C GLY A 23 -28.94 2.97 18.77
N THR A 24 -28.73 3.83 19.78
CA THR A 24 -28.74 3.45 21.20
C THR A 24 -30.15 3.32 21.78
N HIS A 25 -31.18 3.68 21.01
CA HIS A 25 -32.58 3.59 21.41
C HIS A 25 -33.27 2.39 20.77
N SER A 26 -33.58 1.40 21.60
CA SER A 26 -34.59 0.38 21.30
C SER A 26 -35.98 1.01 21.35
N SER A 27 -36.89 0.54 20.49
CA SER A 27 -38.32 0.89 20.51
C SER A 27 -39.07 0.35 21.74
N LEU A 28 -38.42 -0.46 22.58
CA LEU A 28 -38.94 -0.94 23.86
C LEU A 28 -38.41 -0.12 25.04
N LYS A 29 -39.31 0.51 25.79
CA LYS A 29 -39.02 1.32 26.99
C LYS A 29 -38.09 0.56 27.96
N GLY A 30 -36.91 1.12 28.21
CA GLY A 30 -36.00 0.69 29.28
C GLY A 30 -34.90 -0.31 28.90
N LYS A 31 -34.80 -0.76 27.64
CA LYS A 31 -33.72 -1.67 27.23
C LYS A 31 -32.59 -0.93 26.52
N VAL A 32 -31.61 -0.46 27.29
CA VAL A 32 -30.35 0.09 26.77
C VAL A 32 -29.46 -1.07 26.31
N GLN A 33 -29.36 -1.25 24.99
CA GLN A 33 -28.55 -2.30 24.38
C GLN A 33 -27.06 -1.87 24.37
N LYS A 34 -26.30 -2.24 25.40
CA LYS A 34 -24.86 -1.89 25.53
C LYS A 34 -23.90 -2.85 24.80
N LEU A 35 -24.42 -3.81 24.03
CA LEU A 35 -23.63 -4.80 23.33
C LEU A 35 -23.18 -4.24 21.98
N LYS A 36 -21.97 -3.67 21.93
CA LYS A 36 -21.20 -3.52 20.69
C LYS A 36 -20.28 -4.73 20.58
N ASP A 37 -20.28 -5.40 19.44
CA ASP A 37 -19.26 -6.40 19.14
C ASP A 37 -17.91 -5.68 18.96
N LYS A 38 -16.87 -6.10 19.69
CA LYS A 38 -15.52 -5.53 19.66
C LYS A 38 -14.87 -5.60 18.27
N GLN A 39 -15.39 -6.44 17.37
CA GLN A 39 -14.89 -6.63 16.01
C GLN A 39 -15.81 -6.01 14.94
N PHE A 40 -16.94 -5.42 15.34
CA PHE A 40 -17.83 -4.73 14.41
C PHE A 40 -17.27 -3.35 14.03
N GLY A 41 -17.07 -3.10 12.74
CA GLY A 41 -16.51 -1.84 12.27
C GLY A 41 -14.99 -1.70 12.47
N LYS A 42 -14.23 -2.78 12.65
CA LYS A 42 -12.78 -2.73 12.37
C LYS A 42 -12.60 -2.62 10.86
N ILE A 43 -12.69 -1.40 10.35
CA ILE A 43 -12.44 -1.15 8.93
C ILE A 43 -10.95 -1.37 8.70
N GLN A 44 -10.63 -2.16 7.67
CA GLN A 44 -9.26 -2.43 7.31
C GLN A 44 -8.64 -1.15 6.74
N LEU A 45 -7.65 -0.60 7.43
CA LEU A 45 -6.98 0.65 7.04
C LEU A 45 -5.80 0.42 6.10
N PHE A 46 -5.33 -0.82 5.98
CA PHE A 46 -4.20 -1.22 5.16
C PHE A 46 -4.24 -2.71 4.81
N PHE A 47 -3.59 -3.09 3.71
CA PHE A 47 -3.50 -4.48 3.24
C PHE A 47 -2.03 -4.93 3.27
N PRO A 48 -1.68 -5.92 4.12
CA PRO A 48 -0.32 -6.45 4.19
C PRO A 48 -0.03 -7.45 3.06
N HIS A 49 1.21 -7.44 2.58
CA HIS A 49 1.73 -8.37 1.58
C HIS A 49 3.14 -8.82 1.92
N ASP A 50 3.52 -10.00 1.43
CA ASP A 50 4.88 -10.54 1.55
C ASP A 50 5.77 -9.95 0.45
N ASN A 51 6.20 -8.70 0.64
CA ASN A 51 7.07 -8.01 -0.31
C ASN A 51 8.51 -8.56 -0.29
N PRO A 52 9.25 -8.47 -1.41
CA PRO A 52 10.67 -8.83 -1.46
C PRO A 52 11.52 -8.08 -0.43
N THR A 53 12.65 -8.65 -0.02
CA THR A 53 13.56 -7.96 0.89
C THR A 53 14.08 -6.66 0.27
N ALA A 54 13.88 -5.54 0.96
CA ALA A 54 14.36 -4.23 0.53
C ALA A 54 14.73 -3.34 1.72
N SER A 55 15.73 -2.49 1.53
CA SER A 55 15.91 -1.29 2.35
C SER A 55 14.94 -0.22 1.87
N VAL A 56 14.20 0.42 2.78
CA VAL A 56 13.23 1.45 2.41
C VAL A 56 13.57 2.80 3.04
N GLU A 57 13.49 3.85 2.23
CA GLU A 57 13.84 5.22 2.59
C GLU A 57 12.79 6.18 2.04
N THR A 58 12.55 7.29 2.73
CA THR A 58 11.66 8.34 2.21
C THR A 58 12.10 9.72 2.68
N GLN A 59 11.84 10.71 1.83
CA GLN A 59 12.02 12.13 2.17
C GLN A 59 10.79 12.72 2.87
N ILE A 60 9.63 12.05 2.79
CA ILE A 60 8.41 12.48 3.46
C ILE A 60 8.47 12.09 4.94
N LYS A 61 8.33 13.08 5.81
CA LYS A 61 8.41 12.86 7.27
C LYS A 61 7.22 12.01 7.75
N PRO A 62 7.45 10.87 8.42
CA PRO A 62 6.36 10.05 8.94
C PRO A 62 5.67 10.70 10.13
N TYR A 63 4.35 10.54 10.21
CA TYR A 63 3.55 10.87 11.38
C TYR A 63 3.65 9.75 12.41
N LYS A 64 4.18 10.08 13.60
CA LYS A 64 4.31 9.14 14.73
C LYS A 64 5.00 7.84 14.31
N ALA A 65 4.32 6.70 14.50
CA ALA A 65 4.82 5.36 14.23
C ALA A 65 4.35 4.80 12.87
N PHE A 66 3.73 5.61 12.00
CA PHE A 66 3.26 5.19 10.67
C PHE A 66 4.36 5.35 9.62
N THR A 67 5.46 4.60 9.80
CA THR A 67 6.66 4.71 8.95
C THR A 67 6.56 3.85 7.69
N LEU A 68 7.31 4.23 6.64
CA LEU A 68 7.36 3.48 5.38
C LEU A 68 7.87 2.05 5.59
N GLN A 69 8.83 1.85 6.48
CA GLN A 69 9.35 0.52 6.84
C GLN A 69 8.26 -0.40 7.40
N ARG A 70 7.34 0.13 8.20
CA ARG A 70 6.24 -0.66 8.79
C ARG A 70 5.16 -0.93 7.76
N ALA A 71 4.91 0.01 6.85
CA ALA A 71 4.03 -0.19 5.71
C ALA A 71 4.53 -1.32 4.80
N TYR A 72 5.81 -1.28 4.45
CA TYR A 72 6.44 -2.26 3.57
C TYR A 72 6.41 -3.68 4.14
N ARG A 73 6.55 -3.82 5.47
CA ARG A 73 6.49 -5.11 6.19
C ARG A 73 5.06 -5.60 6.47
N GLY A 74 4.03 -4.87 6.07
CA GLY A 74 2.65 -5.20 6.39
C GLY A 74 2.31 -5.11 7.89
N GLU A 75 3.08 -4.34 8.68
CA GLU A 75 2.82 -4.13 10.11
C GLU A 75 1.82 -2.98 10.36
N SER A 76 1.68 -2.08 9.40
CA SER A 76 0.93 -0.81 9.45
C SER A 76 0.71 -0.27 8.03
N TYR A 77 0.17 0.94 7.90
CA TYR A 77 0.34 1.82 6.72
C TYR A 77 1.41 2.89 6.98
N PHE A 78 1.82 3.57 5.91
CA PHE A 78 2.63 4.80 5.98
C PHE A 78 1.69 5.99 6.07
N TRP A 79 2.00 6.98 6.91
CA TRP A 79 1.29 8.25 6.95
C TRP A 79 2.32 9.38 7.01
N GLY A 80 2.51 10.05 5.89
CA GLY A 80 3.51 11.09 5.69
C GLY A 80 2.93 12.50 5.76
N LEU A 81 3.69 13.43 6.33
CA LEU A 81 3.31 14.84 6.45
C LEU A 81 3.62 15.60 5.16
N LEU A 82 2.60 16.25 4.59
CA LEU A 82 2.69 17.26 3.51
C LEU A 82 3.75 16.93 2.43
N PRO A 83 3.49 15.95 1.54
CA PRO A 83 4.39 15.62 0.43
C PRO A 83 4.78 16.86 -0.37
N GLN A 84 6.06 17.00 -0.66
CA GLN A 84 6.62 18.08 -1.47
C GLN A 84 6.97 17.58 -2.87
N GLN A 85 7.03 18.51 -3.84
CA GLN A 85 7.56 18.18 -5.16
C GLN A 85 9.00 17.66 -5.05
N GLY A 86 9.25 16.52 -5.68
CA GLY A 86 10.55 15.84 -5.70
C GLY A 86 10.77 14.89 -4.52
N ASP A 87 9.83 14.79 -3.57
CA ASP A 87 9.90 13.79 -2.50
C ASP A 87 9.78 12.38 -3.09
N LYS A 88 10.62 11.47 -2.56
CA LYS A 88 10.68 10.08 -3.00
C LYS A 88 10.36 9.12 -1.86
N LEU A 89 9.72 8.01 -2.22
CA LEU A 89 9.63 6.80 -1.40
C LEU A 89 10.37 5.69 -2.14
N GLN A 90 11.53 5.30 -1.63
CA GLN A 90 12.46 4.41 -2.32
C GLN A 90 12.53 3.04 -1.66
N PHE A 91 12.53 2.01 -2.49
CA PHE A 91 12.69 0.60 -2.15
C PHE A 91 13.96 0.11 -2.88
N LYS A 92 15.01 -0.21 -2.14
CA LYS A 92 16.29 -0.70 -2.68
C LYS A 92 16.39 -2.20 -2.44
N PHE A 93 16.50 -2.96 -3.51
CA PHE A 93 16.56 -4.43 -3.45
C PHE A 93 18.02 -4.89 -3.37
N GLU A 94 18.32 -5.64 -2.31
CA GLU A 94 19.65 -6.21 -2.06
C GLU A 94 19.48 -7.68 -1.61
N PRO A 95 19.67 -8.68 -2.51
CA PRO A 95 20.09 -8.54 -3.91
C PRO A 95 19.01 -7.94 -4.83
N PRO A 96 19.36 -7.45 -6.04
CA PRO A 96 18.40 -7.07 -7.07
C PRO A 96 17.41 -8.20 -7.39
N VAL A 97 16.18 -7.85 -7.77
CA VAL A 97 15.07 -8.81 -7.94
C VAL A 97 14.36 -8.61 -9.28
N VAL A 98 13.97 -9.70 -9.94
CA VAL A 98 13.08 -9.65 -11.11
C VAL A 98 11.65 -9.40 -10.64
N LEU A 99 11.10 -8.25 -11.02
CA LEU A 99 9.74 -7.85 -10.68
C LEU A 99 8.78 -8.21 -11.82
N LYS A 100 7.57 -8.67 -11.47
CA LYS A 100 6.48 -8.94 -12.42
C LYS A 100 5.46 -7.83 -12.48
N GLY A 101 5.22 -7.18 -11.35
CA GLY A 101 4.19 -6.16 -11.22
C GLY A 101 4.23 -5.47 -9.87
N PHE A 102 3.36 -4.48 -9.73
CA PHE A 102 3.19 -3.72 -8.50
C PHE A 102 1.75 -3.27 -8.35
N LEU A 103 1.33 -3.12 -7.09
CA LEU A 103 0.13 -2.43 -6.68
C LEU A 103 0.45 -1.54 -5.46
N PHE A 104 0.15 -0.25 -5.61
CA PHE A 104 0.20 0.72 -4.54
C PHE A 104 -1.17 1.35 -4.37
N ARG A 105 -1.66 1.45 -3.13
CA ARG A 105 -2.86 2.22 -2.79
C ARG A 105 -2.56 3.29 -1.78
N SER A 106 -3.08 4.47 -2.07
CA SER A 106 -2.93 5.67 -1.29
C SER A 106 -4.26 6.13 -0.71
N GLY A 107 -4.25 6.67 0.51
CA GLY A 107 -5.45 6.95 1.28
C GLY A 107 -6.03 5.72 1.98
N ASN A 108 -7.02 5.95 2.83
CA ASN A 108 -7.83 4.88 3.42
C ASN A 108 -9.26 5.38 3.72
N VAL A 109 -10.10 4.50 4.27
CA VAL A 109 -11.51 4.80 4.57
C VAL A 109 -11.73 5.89 5.62
N GLU A 110 -10.77 6.12 6.52
CA GLU A 110 -10.86 7.15 7.57
C GLU A 110 -10.34 8.50 7.06
N HIS A 111 -9.36 8.46 6.17
CA HIS A 111 -8.68 9.61 5.58
C HIS A 111 -8.65 9.47 4.05
N PRO A 112 -9.80 9.64 3.37
CA PRO A 112 -9.88 9.41 1.93
C PRO A 112 -9.12 10.46 1.13
N SER A 113 -8.92 11.67 1.65
CA SER A 113 -8.19 12.74 0.95
C SER A 113 -6.68 12.69 1.15
N ASP A 114 -6.20 11.88 2.11
CA ASP A 114 -4.77 11.78 2.42
C ASP A 114 -4.08 10.85 1.41
N ARG A 115 -3.91 11.33 0.18
CA ARG A 115 -3.38 10.57 -0.97
C ARG A 115 -2.12 11.19 -1.55
N LEU A 116 -1.36 10.36 -2.27
CA LEU A 116 -0.34 10.79 -3.20
C LEU A 116 -1.03 11.26 -4.48
N TYR A 117 -0.79 12.51 -4.86
CA TYR A 117 -1.29 13.11 -6.09
C TYR A 117 -0.13 13.28 -7.08
N ASN A 118 -0.41 13.08 -8.37
CA ASN A 118 0.57 13.24 -9.46
C ASN A 118 1.93 12.63 -9.11
N THR A 119 1.93 11.35 -8.79
CA THR A 119 3.10 10.59 -8.34
C THR A 119 3.33 9.46 -9.33
N THR A 120 4.58 9.24 -9.76
CA THR A 120 4.94 8.14 -10.67
C THR A 120 5.54 6.97 -9.90
N VAL A 121 5.39 5.77 -10.47
CA VAL A 121 6.14 4.57 -10.10
C VAL A 121 7.30 4.41 -11.07
N GLU A 122 8.50 4.33 -10.52
CA GLU A 122 9.74 4.37 -11.29
C GLU A 122 10.66 3.21 -10.87
N VAL A 123 11.31 2.56 -11.83
CA VAL A 123 12.23 1.44 -11.59
C VAL A 123 13.61 1.71 -12.17
N LEU A 124 14.63 1.18 -11.50
CA LEU A 124 16.02 1.21 -11.93
C LEU A 124 16.52 -0.23 -12.16
N PRO A 125 16.61 -0.67 -13.42
CA PRO A 125 17.25 -1.93 -13.78
C PRO A 125 18.73 -1.98 -13.41
N THR A 126 19.27 -3.18 -13.19
CA THR A 126 20.72 -3.39 -13.03
C THR A 126 21.48 -3.22 -14.34
N GLN A 127 20.85 -3.64 -15.44
CA GLN A 127 21.44 -3.53 -16.77
C GLN A 127 21.33 -2.10 -17.34
N PRO A 128 22.29 -1.69 -18.19
CA PRO A 128 22.20 -0.42 -18.90
C PRO A 128 20.96 -0.35 -19.82
N LEU A 129 20.33 0.82 -19.89
CA LEU A 129 19.18 1.07 -20.78
C LEU A 129 19.50 0.81 -22.27
N SER A 130 20.78 0.88 -22.66
CA SER A 130 21.26 0.54 -24.01
C SER A 130 21.02 -0.93 -24.38
N ASN A 131 20.88 -1.83 -23.41
CA ASN A 131 20.65 -3.25 -23.64
C ASN A 131 19.18 -3.60 -23.84
N LEU A 132 18.28 -2.64 -23.61
CA LEU A 132 16.84 -2.85 -23.82
C LEU A 132 16.52 -2.96 -25.32
N PRO A 133 15.50 -3.74 -25.69
CA PRO A 133 15.02 -3.80 -27.06
C PRO A 133 14.62 -2.42 -27.62
N ASP A 134 14.94 -2.14 -28.88
CA ASP A 134 14.70 -0.83 -29.51
C ASP A 134 13.22 -0.44 -29.56
N TYR A 135 12.32 -1.42 -29.61
CA TYR A 135 10.88 -1.16 -29.57
C TYR A 135 10.43 -0.62 -28.21
N LEU A 136 11.07 -1.02 -27.10
CA LEU A 136 10.82 -0.48 -25.76
C LEU A 136 11.43 0.90 -25.62
N LYS A 137 12.71 1.08 -25.97
CA LYS A 137 13.42 2.37 -25.83
C LYS A 137 12.66 3.57 -26.39
N ARG A 138 11.94 3.39 -27.50
CA ARG A 138 11.13 4.45 -28.14
C ARG A 138 9.88 4.85 -27.36
N LYS A 139 9.39 3.99 -26.46
CA LYS A 139 8.16 4.19 -25.67
C LYS A 139 8.46 4.56 -24.22
N LEU A 140 9.62 4.18 -23.70
CA LEU A 140 9.98 4.42 -22.31
C LEU A 140 10.15 5.92 -22.05
N LYS A 141 9.55 6.36 -20.94
CA LYS A 141 9.86 7.66 -20.35
C LYS A 141 10.90 7.42 -19.27
N THR A 142 12.03 8.11 -19.37
CA THR A 142 13.14 7.97 -18.43
C THR A 142 13.41 9.28 -17.71
N THR A 143 13.81 9.20 -16.45
CA THR A 143 14.27 10.34 -15.66
C THR A 143 15.74 10.64 -15.93
N GLU A 144 16.22 11.80 -15.50
CA GLU A 144 17.63 12.21 -15.63
C GLU A 144 18.60 11.25 -14.94
N ASP A 145 18.15 10.61 -13.85
CA ASP A 145 18.92 9.63 -13.08
C ASP A 145 18.68 8.17 -13.52
N SER A 146 18.27 7.98 -14.78
CA SER A 146 18.14 6.67 -15.45
C SER A 146 17.05 5.74 -14.90
N TYR A 147 16.11 6.24 -14.10
CA TYR A 147 14.91 5.47 -13.78
C TYR A 147 13.96 5.45 -14.97
N ILE A 148 13.22 4.36 -15.09
CA ILE A 148 12.16 4.16 -16.08
C ILE A 148 10.82 4.37 -15.37
N ILE A 149 9.96 5.23 -15.91
CA ILE A 149 8.59 5.40 -15.41
C ILE A 149 7.75 4.23 -15.92
N VAL A 150 7.19 3.45 -15.00
CA VAL A 150 6.39 2.24 -15.28
C VAL A 150 4.92 2.36 -14.93
N GLY A 151 4.53 3.43 -14.24
CA GLY A 151 3.14 3.76 -13.97
C GLY A 151 3.00 5.07 -13.20
N ASP A 152 1.76 5.41 -12.89
CA ASP A 152 1.38 6.61 -12.15
C ASP A 152 0.15 6.32 -11.28
N PHE A 153 -0.02 7.14 -10.24
CA PHE A 153 -1.20 7.10 -9.39
C PHE A 153 -2.38 7.77 -10.10
N ASP A 154 -3.50 7.05 -10.18
CA ASP A 154 -4.75 7.57 -10.69
C ASP A 154 -5.45 8.52 -9.69
N ASP A 155 -6.57 9.12 -10.11
CA ASP A 155 -7.39 10.02 -9.27
C ASP A 155 -7.94 9.32 -8.01
N MET A 156 -7.97 7.99 -8.00
CA MET A 156 -8.40 7.17 -6.87
C MET A 156 -7.26 6.85 -5.90
N GLY A 157 -6.03 7.29 -6.20
CA GLY A 157 -4.84 7.01 -5.41
C GLY A 157 -4.31 5.60 -5.59
N VAL A 158 -4.55 4.97 -6.75
CA VAL A 158 -4.10 3.62 -7.06
C VAL A 158 -3.06 3.69 -8.18
N ALA A 159 -1.93 3.01 -7.99
CA ALA A 159 -0.97 2.75 -9.05
C ALA A 159 -0.77 1.24 -9.16
N GLU A 160 -1.15 0.66 -10.30
CA GLU A 160 -1.04 -0.76 -10.58
C GLU A 160 -0.48 -0.97 -11.99
N GLY A 161 0.41 -1.94 -12.14
CA GLY A 161 1.02 -2.21 -13.44
C GLY A 161 1.91 -3.44 -13.46
N THR A 162 2.14 -3.94 -14.66
CA THR A 162 3.09 -5.02 -14.95
C THR A 162 4.46 -4.46 -15.33
N ILE A 163 5.52 -5.17 -14.99
CA ILE A 163 6.90 -4.81 -15.34
C ILE A 163 7.37 -5.74 -16.46
N ASP A 164 7.91 -5.16 -17.54
CA ASP A 164 8.40 -5.92 -18.70
C ASP A 164 9.63 -6.74 -18.32
N GLU A 165 9.58 -8.05 -18.61
CA GLU A 165 10.67 -9.00 -18.31
C GLU A 165 12.00 -8.59 -18.95
N SER A 166 11.95 -7.83 -20.06
CA SER A 166 13.13 -7.29 -20.73
C SER A 166 13.95 -6.35 -19.85
N PHE A 167 13.37 -5.81 -18.76
CA PHE A 167 14.11 -4.98 -17.81
C PHE A 167 15.07 -5.80 -16.94
N GLY A 168 14.85 -7.11 -16.80
CA GLY A 168 15.69 -7.99 -15.99
C GLY A 168 15.58 -7.68 -14.49
N GLU A 169 16.70 -7.82 -13.77
CA GLU A 169 16.75 -7.54 -12.34
C GLU A 169 16.65 -6.04 -12.04
N ILE A 170 15.78 -5.69 -11.09
CA ILE A 170 15.57 -4.32 -10.64
C ILE A 170 16.37 -4.09 -9.36
N LYS A 171 17.22 -3.06 -9.37
CA LYS A 171 18.02 -2.63 -8.21
C LYS A 171 17.20 -1.78 -7.25
N SER A 172 16.32 -0.93 -7.79
CA SER A 172 15.50 -0.05 -6.96
C SER A 172 14.17 0.27 -7.64
N LEU A 173 13.12 0.35 -6.85
CA LEU A 173 11.83 0.92 -7.22
C LEU A 173 11.62 2.17 -6.37
N ARG A 174 11.00 3.21 -6.92
CA ARG A 174 10.59 4.37 -6.13
C ARG A 174 9.25 4.93 -6.58
N LEU A 175 8.59 5.61 -5.65
CA LEU A 175 7.52 6.55 -5.93
C LEU A 175 8.12 7.95 -5.96
N ASN A 176 7.78 8.75 -6.98
CA ASN A 176 8.32 10.09 -7.16
C ASN A 176 7.17 11.11 -7.26
N VAL A 177 7.10 12.02 -6.28
CA VAL A 177 6.03 13.01 -6.15
C VAL A 177 6.32 14.21 -7.04
N HIS A 178 5.44 14.53 -7.99
CA HIS A 178 5.67 15.64 -8.94
C HIS A 178 5.05 16.96 -8.51
N VAL A 179 4.10 16.93 -7.58
CA VAL A 179 3.35 18.12 -7.13
C VAL A 179 3.22 18.08 -5.61
N GLU A 180 3.40 19.24 -4.98
CA GLU A 180 3.16 19.38 -3.54
C GLU A 180 1.69 19.19 -3.19
N SER A 181 1.41 18.72 -1.97
CA SER A 181 0.05 18.46 -1.50
C SER A 181 -0.21 19.18 -0.18
N ASP A 182 -1.36 19.88 -0.11
CA ASP A 182 -1.90 20.45 1.12
C ASP A 182 -2.40 19.36 2.09
N ASN A 183 -2.71 18.17 1.57
CA ASN A 183 -3.08 17.00 2.36
C ASN A 183 -1.85 16.17 2.73
N TRP A 184 -1.95 15.44 3.83
CA TRP A 184 -0.99 14.38 4.16
C TRP A 184 -1.13 13.22 3.17
N ALA A 185 -0.20 12.28 3.18
CA ALA A 185 -0.28 11.12 2.29
C ALA A 185 -0.26 9.82 3.09
N ILE A 186 -1.22 8.95 2.80
CA ILE A 186 -1.23 7.58 3.29
C ILE A 186 -0.81 6.64 2.17
N LEU A 187 0.02 5.65 2.47
CA LEU A 187 0.24 4.49 1.61
C LEU A 187 -0.26 3.26 2.37
N SER A 188 -1.46 2.79 1.99
CA SER A 188 -2.24 1.75 2.69
C SER A 188 -2.02 0.36 2.12
N GLU A 189 -1.50 0.24 0.91
CA GLU A 189 -1.14 -1.06 0.32
C GLU A 189 0.14 -0.89 -0.47
N ILE A 190 1.09 -1.79 -0.21
CA ILE A 190 2.32 -1.94 -0.97
C ILE A 190 2.41 -3.42 -1.31
N HIS A 191 2.26 -3.72 -2.59
CA HIS A 191 2.41 -5.05 -3.12
C HIS A 191 3.37 -5.00 -4.30
N ILE A 192 4.52 -5.65 -4.15
CA ILE A 192 5.54 -5.76 -5.20
C ILE A 192 5.68 -7.24 -5.53
N GLU A 193 5.25 -7.60 -6.74
CA GLU A 193 5.22 -8.97 -7.20
C GLU A 193 6.57 -9.35 -7.83
N THR A 194 7.09 -10.51 -7.45
CA THR A 194 8.37 -11.02 -7.96
C THR A 194 8.14 -12.26 -8.81
N ALA A 195 9.18 -12.73 -9.50
CA ALA A 195 9.10 -14.00 -10.21
C ALA A 195 8.69 -15.18 -9.31
N ASP A 196 9.09 -15.13 -8.03
CA ASP A 196 8.98 -16.24 -7.07
C ASP A 196 7.73 -16.17 -6.17
N SER A 197 7.00 -15.05 -6.15
CA SER A 197 5.74 -14.93 -5.41
C SER A 197 4.67 -15.86 -6.03
N ARG A 198 4.13 -16.78 -5.22
CA ARG A 198 3.07 -17.74 -5.56
C ARG A 198 1.76 -17.37 -4.90
#